data_AF-A0A832D3D5-F1
#
_entry.id   AF-A0A832D3D5-F1
#
_cell.length_a   1.000
_cell.length_b   1.000
_cell.length_c   1.000
_cell.angle_alpha   90.00
_cell.angle_beta   90.00
_cell.angle_gamma   90.00
#
_symmetry.space_group_name_H-M   'P 1'
#
loop_
_entity.id
_entity.type
_entity.pdbx_description
1 polymer ?
#
loop_
_entity_poly.entity_id
_entity_poly.type
_entity_poly.pdbx_seq_one_letter_code
_entity_poly.pdbx_strand_id
1 'polypeptide(L)'
;MRTVACHNTALELEWTRFCSDTVVQFVKMLIETIRQITPNVPTTVNLGHLSTRIDHFDLAETVEFISGCVTLDNSIPSPEIALQLDRLRSLKQETGKCPDGSPGFWIMGQPVSIPTTSAIHNLPKPGLLRCLAYQCVARGANAVVFIPWRQPRIGPEKFAGGILPHHVRRENRLYRELAQLGEEFKLISAAIKDTVVRRPRCHSLHVRQSMGY
;
A
#
# COMPACT_ATOMS: atom_id res chain seq x y z
N MET A 1 11.07 42.04 -9.63
CA MET A 1 12.30 41.24 -9.68
C MET A 1 12.20 40.19 -8.56
N ARG A 2 11.91 38.92 -8.86
CA ARG A 2 11.90 37.86 -7.84
C ARG A 2 13.35 37.58 -7.47
N THR A 3 13.71 37.76 -6.21
CA THR A 3 15.04 37.40 -5.70
C THR A 3 15.20 35.89 -5.77
N VAL A 4 16.32 35.43 -6.33
CA VAL A 4 16.72 34.02 -6.46
C VAL A 4 17.28 33.53 -5.12
N ALA A 5 16.58 33.80 -4.02
CA ALA A 5 16.96 33.31 -2.69
C ALA A 5 16.20 32.00 -2.42
N CYS A 6 16.90 30.98 -1.91
CA CYS A 6 16.25 29.77 -1.42
C CYS A 6 15.30 30.12 -0.26
N HIS A 7 14.26 29.29 -0.07
CA HIS A 7 13.35 29.44 1.05
C HIS A 7 14.07 29.12 2.37
N ASN A 8 13.56 29.70 3.47
CA ASN A 8 14.04 29.37 4.81
C ASN A 8 13.69 27.90 5.11
N THR A 9 14.70 27.07 5.34
CA THR A 9 14.54 25.63 5.57
C THR A 9 13.70 25.31 6.80
N ALA A 10 13.77 26.13 7.86
CA ALA A 10 12.90 25.97 9.03
C ALA A 10 11.43 26.20 8.66
N LEU A 11 11.16 27.20 7.80
CA LEU A 11 9.81 27.48 7.33
C LEU A 11 9.29 26.40 6.39
N GLU A 12 10.13 25.83 5.53
CA GLU A 12 9.76 24.69 4.67
C GLU A 12 9.43 23.44 5.47
N LEU A 13 10.19 23.17 6.54
CA LEU A 13 9.93 22.06 7.44
C LEU A 13 8.60 22.25 8.19
N GLU A 14 8.37 23.44 8.77
CA GLU A 14 7.10 23.77 9.44
C GLU A 14 5.92 23.72 8.47
N TRP A 15 6.10 24.18 7.23
CA TRP A 15 5.08 24.06 6.20
C TRP A 15 4.74 22.60 5.89
N THR A 16 5.76 21.73 5.79
CA THR A 16 5.55 20.30 5.55
C THR A 16 4.81 19.64 6.73
N ARG A 17 5.20 19.99 7.96
CA ARG A 17 4.51 19.54 9.19
C ARG A 17 3.05 19.96 9.18
N PHE A 18 2.79 21.24 8.95
CA PHE A 18 1.44 21.78 8.84
C PHE A 18 0.60 21.06 7.78
N CYS A 19 1.15 20.82 6.59
CA CYS A 19 0.46 20.08 5.53
C CYS A 19 0.15 18.63 5.95
N SER A 20 1.11 17.94 6.58
CA SER A 20 0.91 16.58 7.11
C SER A 20 -0.20 16.56 8.16
N ASP A 21 -0.11 17.44 9.17
CA ASP A 21 -1.07 17.52 10.28
C ASP A 21 -2.47 17.82 9.78
N THR A 22 -2.60 18.70 8.79
CA THR A 22 -3.90 19.02 8.16
C THR A 22 -4.54 17.78 7.53
N VAL A 23 -3.75 16.94 6.84
CA VAL A 23 -4.25 15.69 6.24
C VAL A 23 -4.63 14.68 7.32
N VAL A 24 -3.82 14.53 8.37
CA VAL A 24 -4.10 13.62 9.49
C VAL A 24 -5.39 14.04 10.21
N GLN A 25 -5.57 15.33 10.50
CA GLN A 25 -6.79 15.86 11.11
C GLN A 25 -8.01 15.63 10.22
N PHE A 26 -7.88 15.80 8.90
CA PHE A 26 -8.95 15.54 7.97
C PHE A 26 -9.38 14.06 7.97
N VAL A 27 -8.42 13.13 7.93
CA VAL A 27 -8.70 11.69 8.01
C VAL A 27 -9.35 11.33 9.34
N LYS A 28 -8.85 11.89 10.45
CA LYS A 28 -9.41 11.67 11.79
C LYS A 28 -10.87 12.09 11.87
N MET A 29 -11.20 13.28 11.37
CA MET A 29 -12.57 13.79 11.32
C MET A 29 -13.51 12.85 10.56
N LEU A 30 -13.08 12.33 9.41
CA LEU A 30 -13.87 11.39 8.62
C LEU A 30 -14.11 10.08 9.37
N ILE A 31 -13.06 9.51 9.98
CA ILE A 31 -13.16 8.26 10.75
C ILE A 31 -14.08 8.45 11.96
N GLU A 32 -13.95 9.54 12.71
CA GLU A 32 -14.82 9.84 13.84
C GLU A 32 -16.29 9.98 13.42
N THR A 33 -16.54 10.63 12.27
CA THR A 33 -17.89 10.77 11.70
C THR A 33 -18.47 9.41 11.29
N ILE A 34 -17.69 8.57 10.61
CA ILE A 34 -18.13 7.22 10.22
C ILE A 34 -18.40 6.35 11.46
N ARG A 35 -17.54 6.45 12.48
CA ARG A 35 -17.67 5.65 13.72
C ARG A 35 -18.96 5.98 14.48
N GLN A 36 -19.47 7.20 14.41
CA GLN A 36 -20.77 7.55 15.00
C GLN A 36 -21.95 6.77 14.40
N ILE A 37 -21.85 6.41 13.11
CA ILE A 37 -22.91 5.70 12.38
C ILE A 37 -22.67 4.19 12.41
N THR A 38 -21.42 3.76 12.24
CA THR A 38 -21.02 2.34 12.16
C THR A 38 -19.89 2.02 13.13
N PRO A 39 -20.14 1.97 14.45
CA PRO A 39 -19.10 1.81 15.47
C PRO A 39 -18.38 0.44 15.41
N ASN A 40 -19.01 -0.57 14.79
CA ASN A 40 -18.49 -1.94 14.72
C ASN A 40 -17.78 -2.25 13.38
N VAL A 41 -17.69 -1.29 12.45
CA VAL A 41 -17.07 -1.49 11.14
C VAL A 41 -15.66 -0.90 11.15
N PRO A 42 -14.61 -1.71 10.92
CA PRO A 42 -13.25 -1.22 11.00
C PRO A 42 -12.89 -0.27 9.86
N THR A 43 -12.12 0.76 10.18
CA THR A 43 -11.74 1.86 9.28
C THR A 43 -10.24 1.91 9.06
N THR A 44 -9.86 2.20 7.82
CA THR A 44 -8.46 2.36 7.40
C THR A 44 -8.35 3.38 6.27
N VAL A 45 -7.12 3.80 5.99
CA VAL A 45 -6.76 4.48 4.74
C VAL A 45 -5.58 3.76 4.09
N ASN A 46 -5.50 3.84 2.77
CA ASN A 46 -4.41 3.24 2.02
C ASN A 46 -3.14 4.07 2.18
N LEU A 47 -2.21 3.58 3.01
CA LEU A 47 -0.90 4.18 3.18
C LEU A 47 -0.05 3.95 1.92
N GLY A 48 0.55 5.03 1.43
CA GLY A 48 1.27 5.04 0.17
C GLY A 48 2.71 4.56 0.27
N HIS A 49 3.43 4.81 -0.83
CA HIS A 49 4.88 4.59 -1.03
C HIS A 49 5.74 5.23 0.09
N LEU A 50 7.08 5.10 0.02
CA LEU A 50 8.05 5.78 0.92
C LEU A 50 8.05 7.33 0.80
N SER A 51 6.88 7.95 0.71
CA SER A 51 6.74 9.40 0.74
C SER A 51 6.91 9.92 2.16
N THR A 52 7.66 11.01 2.26
CA THR A 52 7.89 11.79 3.48
C THR A 52 6.96 13.00 3.59
N ARG A 53 6.00 13.17 2.66
CA ARG A 53 5.07 14.31 2.66
C ARG A 53 4.01 14.27 3.75
N ILE A 54 3.68 13.07 4.23
CA ILE A 54 2.71 12.82 5.29
C ILE A 54 3.39 11.93 6.32
N ASP A 55 3.29 12.27 7.59
CA ASP A 55 3.77 11.42 8.68
C ASP A 55 2.85 10.19 8.81
N HIS A 56 3.40 9.04 8.42
CA HIS A 56 2.66 7.78 8.44
C HIS A 56 2.51 7.23 9.86
N PHE A 57 3.32 7.67 10.82
CA PHE A 57 3.17 7.28 12.23
C PHE A 57 1.92 7.94 12.81
N ASP A 58 1.75 9.25 12.61
CA ASP A 58 0.56 9.97 13.10
C ASP A 58 -0.72 9.50 12.40
N LEU A 59 -0.63 9.16 11.11
CA LEU A 59 -1.75 8.58 10.37
C LEU A 59 -2.08 7.15 10.85
N ALA A 60 -1.06 6.35 11.20
CA ALA A 60 -1.23 4.99 11.74
C ALA A 60 -1.90 4.98 13.13
N GLU A 61 -1.67 6.01 13.94
CA GLU A 61 -2.36 6.20 15.23
C GLU A 61 -3.86 6.51 15.04
N THR A 62 -4.23 7.09 13.90
CA THR A 62 -5.61 7.50 13.60
C THR A 62 -6.47 6.36 13.06
N VAL A 63 -5.90 5.48 12.22
CA VAL A 63 -6.62 4.33 11.64
C VAL A 63 -6.70 3.14 12.60
N GLU A 64 -7.72 2.29 12.43
CA GLU A 64 -7.90 1.12 13.31
C GLU A 64 -6.98 -0.05 12.94
N PHE A 65 -6.77 -0.28 11.65
CA PHE A 65 -5.79 -1.24 11.15
C PHE A 65 -4.96 -0.61 10.02
N ILE A 66 -3.82 -1.23 9.72
CA ILE A 66 -2.93 -0.73 8.67
C ILE A 66 -3.32 -1.35 7.34
N SER A 67 -3.50 -0.51 6.33
CA SER A 67 -3.52 -0.92 4.93
C SER A 67 -2.56 -0.10 4.10
N GLY A 68 -1.98 -0.70 3.06
CA GLY A 68 -1.09 0.00 2.14
C GLY A 68 -1.27 -0.37 0.68
N CYS A 69 -0.55 0.35 -0.19
CA CYS A 69 -0.48 0.08 -1.62
C CYS A 69 0.97 -0.19 -2.02
N VAL A 70 1.17 -1.12 -2.94
CA VAL A 70 2.48 -1.43 -3.52
C VAL A 70 2.47 -1.00 -4.97
N THR A 71 3.52 -0.33 -5.41
CA THR A 71 3.70 0.02 -6.83
C THR A 71 4.28 -1.17 -7.60
N LEU A 72 3.82 -1.35 -8.83
CA LEU A 72 4.38 -2.35 -9.74
C LEU A 72 5.39 -1.69 -10.67
N ASP A 73 6.60 -2.25 -10.68
CA ASP A 73 7.65 -1.95 -11.64
C ASP A 73 8.03 -3.24 -12.40
N ASN A 74 8.64 -3.12 -13.58
CA ASN A 74 9.14 -4.24 -14.38
C ASN A 74 10.39 -4.91 -13.77
N SER A 75 10.97 -4.33 -12.74
CA SER A 75 12.07 -4.93 -11.99
C SER A 75 11.58 -6.14 -11.16
N ILE A 76 12.51 -7.07 -10.90
CA ILE A 76 12.32 -8.14 -9.90
C ILE A 76 12.02 -7.46 -8.56
N PRO A 77 11.21 -8.05 -7.65
CA PRO A 77 10.74 -7.35 -6.46
C PRO A 77 11.84 -6.56 -5.77
N SER A 78 11.72 -5.24 -5.84
CA SER A 78 12.77 -4.34 -5.41
C SER A 78 12.97 -4.47 -3.89
N PRO A 79 14.22 -4.38 -3.39
CA PRO A 79 14.48 -4.17 -1.96
C PRO A 79 13.67 -3.00 -1.37
N GLU A 80 13.33 -1.99 -2.19
CA GLU A 80 12.47 -0.87 -1.78
C GLU A 80 11.04 -1.32 -1.45
N ILE A 81 10.47 -2.25 -2.22
CA ILE A 81 9.15 -2.83 -1.94
C ILE A 81 9.20 -3.62 -0.63
N ALA A 82 10.27 -4.41 -0.42
CA ALA A 82 10.46 -5.12 0.84
C ALA A 82 10.55 -4.15 2.03
N LEU A 83 11.29 -3.06 1.88
CA LEU A 83 11.41 -2.01 2.89
C LEU A 83 10.06 -1.31 3.16
N GLN A 84 9.28 -1.05 2.12
CA GLN A 84 7.92 -0.50 2.26
C GLN A 84 7.02 -1.41 3.07
N LEU A 85 7.01 -2.69 2.77
CA LEU A 85 6.22 -3.69 3.48
C LEU A 85 6.69 -3.82 4.95
N ASP A 86 8.00 -3.83 5.20
CA ASP A 86 8.55 -3.83 6.55
C ASP A 86 8.20 -2.54 7.32
N ARG A 87 8.15 -1.38 6.64
CA ARG A 87 7.69 -0.12 7.23
C ARG A 87 6.22 -0.22 7.63
N LEU A 88 5.34 -0.64 6.72
CA LEU A 88 3.90 -0.81 7.01
C LEU A 88 3.67 -1.74 8.21
N ARG A 89 4.37 -2.88 8.24
CA ARG A 89 4.36 -3.80 9.39
C ARG A 89 4.78 -3.12 10.70
N SER A 90 5.73 -2.19 10.62
CA SER A 90 6.33 -1.54 11.78
C SER A 90 5.51 -0.37 12.34
N LEU A 91 4.54 0.17 11.59
CA LEU A 91 3.75 1.33 12.01
C LEU A 91 2.84 1.03 13.22
N LYS A 92 2.41 -0.23 13.39
CA LYS A 92 1.44 -0.60 14.43
C LYS A 92 1.79 -1.96 15.07
N GLN A 93 3.01 -2.12 15.59
CA GLN A 93 3.53 -3.43 15.99
C GLN A 93 2.79 -4.11 17.15
N GLU A 94 2.20 -3.35 18.07
CA GLU A 94 1.57 -3.91 19.29
C GLU A 94 0.05 -4.03 19.18
N THR A 95 -0.58 -3.18 18.34
CA THR A 95 -2.04 -3.09 18.17
C THR A 95 -2.50 -3.35 16.74
N GLY A 96 -1.58 -3.63 15.81
CA GLY A 96 -1.84 -3.87 14.39
C GLY A 96 -2.45 -5.24 14.15
N LYS A 97 -3.73 -5.33 14.50
CA LYS A 97 -4.58 -6.44 14.10
C LYS A 97 -5.36 -6.04 12.86
N CYS A 98 -5.56 -7.00 11.99
CA CYS A 98 -6.50 -6.90 10.89
C CYS A 98 -7.95 -6.86 11.44
N PRO A 99 -8.94 -6.49 10.60
CA PRO A 99 -10.37 -6.51 10.95
C PRO A 99 -10.87 -7.81 11.60
N ASP A 100 -10.28 -8.95 11.24
CA ASP A 100 -10.60 -10.28 11.74
C ASP A 100 -9.85 -10.66 13.03
N GLY A 101 -9.06 -9.74 13.59
CA GLY A 101 -8.26 -9.93 14.79
C GLY A 101 -6.91 -10.61 14.54
N SER A 102 -6.61 -11.02 13.31
CA SER A 102 -5.33 -11.64 12.98
C SER A 102 -4.19 -10.61 13.02
N PRO A 103 -2.94 -11.03 13.28
CA PRO A 103 -1.80 -10.13 13.22
C PRO A 103 -1.47 -9.74 11.77
N GLY A 104 -1.15 -8.47 11.53
CA GLY A 104 -0.62 -8.01 10.25
C GLY A 104 -1.32 -6.78 9.69
N PHE A 105 -1.20 -6.62 8.37
CA PHE A 105 -1.76 -5.49 7.63
C PHE A 105 -2.31 -5.95 6.29
N TRP A 106 -3.07 -5.08 5.61
CA TRP A 106 -3.63 -5.39 4.29
C TRP A 106 -2.90 -4.64 3.18
N ILE A 107 -2.69 -5.28 2.05
CA ILE A 107 -2.36 -4.60 0.80
C ILE A 107 -3.66 -4.41 0.04
N MET A 108 -4.10 -3.15 -0.08
CA MET A 108 -5.40 -2.78 -0.63
C MET A 108 -5.34 -2.26 -2.07
N GLY A 109 -4.14 -2.02 -2.60
CA GLY A 109 -3.95 -1.45 -3.93
C GLY A 109 -2.76 -2.02 -4.66
N GLN A 110 -2.72 -3.34 -4.85
CA GLN A 110 -1.76 -3.99 -5.73
C GLN A 110 -2.21 -3.80 -7.19
N PRO A 111 -1.50 -3.05 -8.04
CA PRO A 111 -1.92 -2.85 -9.42
C PRO A 111 -1.64 -4.10 -10.26
N VAL A 112 -2.52 -4.39 -11.21
CA VAL A 112 -2.43 -5.58 -12.10
C VAL A 112 -1.52 -5.30 -13.32
N SER A 113 -1.32 -4.03 -13.66
CA SER A 113 -0.33 -3.58 -14.63
C SER A 113 0.48 -2.42 -14.07
N ILE A 114 1.56 -2.07 -14.77
CA ILE A 114 2.28 -0.85 -14.47
C ILE A 114 1.33 0.34 -14.61
N PRO A 115 1.41 1.38 -13.73
CA PRO A 115 0.58 2.57 -13.84
C PRO A 115 0.67 3.22 -15.22
N THR A 116 -0.41 3.87 -15.65
CA THR A 116 -0.44 4.62 -16.92
C THR A 116 0.43 5.88 -16.87
N THR A 117 0.76 6.35 -15.67
CA THR A 117 1.63 7.51 -15.43
C THR A 117 3.11 7.18 -15.55
N SER A 118 3.49 5.90 -15.62
CA SER A 118 4.89 5.51 -15.82
C SER A 118 5.33 5.84 -17.24
N ALA A 119 6.58 6.28 -17.39
CA ALA A 119 7.17 6.60 -18.69
C ALA A 119 7.07 5.44 -19.70
N ILE A 120 7.11 4.20 -19.19
CA ILE A 120 6.94 2.98 -19.98
C ILE A 120 5.82 2.15 -19.37
N HIS A 121 4.72 2.01 -20.10
CA HIS A 121 3.58 1.21 -19.70
C HIS A 121 3.66 -0.18 -20.34
N ASN A 122 4.25 -1.14 -19.61
CA ASN A 122 4.33 -2.53 -20.05
C ASN A 122 3.43 -3.44 -19.23
N LEU A 123 3.06 -4.56 -19.82
CA LEU A 123 2.51 -5.69 -19.07
C LEU A 123 3.62 -6.28 -18.18
N PRO A 124 3.29 -6.66 -16.93
CA PRO A 124 4.26 -7.34 -16.08
C PRO A 124 4.76 -8.62 -16.73
N LYS A 125 6.00 -9.00 -16.43
CA LYS A 125 6.55 -10.30 -16.84
C LYS A 125 5.70 -11.44 -16.25
N PRO A 126 5.54 -12.57 -16.96
CA PRO A 126 4.80 -13.72 -16.42
C PRO A 126 5.30 -14.11 -15.03
N GLY A 127 4.40 -14.29 -14.06
CA GLY A 127 4.73 -14.71 -12.69
C GLY A 127 5.20 -13.59 -11.76
N LEU A 128 5.42 -12.36 -12.25
CA LEU A 128 5.82 -11.22 -11.41
C LEU A 128 4.75 -10.85 -10.38
N LEU A 129 3.47 -10.85 -10.79
CA LEU A 129 2.34 -10.57 -9.89
C LEU A 129 2.26 -11.57 -8.75
N ARG A 130 2.45 -12.86 -9.08
CA ARG A 130 2.52 -13.95 -8.10
C ARG A 130 3.70 -13.73 -7.14
N CYS A 131 4.88 -13.43 -7.67
CA CYS A 131 6.09 -13.19 -6.86
C CYS A 131 5.90 -12.03 -5.87
N LEU A 132 5.33 -10.91 -6.32
CA LEU A 132 5.05 -9.76 -5.47
C LEU A 132 3.96 -10.05 -4.42
N ALA A 133 2.91 -10.78 -4.79
CA ALA A 133 1.89 -11.18 -3.83
C ALA A 133 2.49 -12.04 -2.71
N TYR A 134 3.35 -13.00 -3.05
CA TYR A 134 4.08 -13.79 -2.06
C TYR A 134 5.06 -12.96 -1.24
N GLN A 135 5.71 -11.94 -1.82
CA GLN A 135 6.55 -11.02 -1.07
C GLN A 135 5.74 -10.24 -0.03
N CYS A 136 4.53 -9.78 -0.38
CA CYS A 136 3.63 -9.11 0.56
C CYS A 136 3.29 -10.03 1.73
N VAL A 137 2.86 -11.27 1.44
CA VAL A 137 2.53 -12.27 2.46
C VAL A 137 3.75 -12.61 3.32
N ALA A 138 4.93 -12.81 2.72
CA ALA A 138 6.17 -13.11 3.44
C ALA A 138 6.60 -11.97 4.39
N ARG A 139 6.14 -10.74 4.14
CA ARG A 139 6.38 -9.57 4.99
C ARG A 139 5.25 -9.28 5.98
N GLY A 140 4.24 -10.14 6.05
CA GLY A 140 3.17 -10.08 7.06
C GLY A 140 1.87 -9.45 6.57
N ALA A 141 1.67 -9.34 5.25
CA ALA A 141 0.36 -8.98 4.72
C ALA A 141 -0.62 -10.15 4.87
N ASN A 142 -1.77 -9.91 5.51
CA ASN A 142 -2.82 -10.92 5.68
C ASN A 142 -3.86 -10.88 4.54
N ALA A 143 -3.88 -9.80 3.75
CA ALA A 143 -4.69 -9.69 2.55
C ALA A 143 -3.90 -8.99 1.44
N VAL A 144 -4.10 -9.42 0.20
CA VAL A 144 -3.57 -8.77 -1.01
C VAL A 144 -4.72 -8.56 -1.98
N VAL A 145 -5.13 -7.31 -2.14
CA VAL A 145 -6.24 -6.87 -2.98
C VAL A 145 -5.68 -6.19 -4.22
N PHE A 146 -6.12 -6.70 -5.37
CA PHE A 146 -5.72 -6.18 -6.67
C PHE A 146 -6.69 -5.10 -7.14
N ILE A 147 -6.15 -4.03 -7.73
CA ILE A 147 -6.93 -2.94 -8.31
C ILE A 147 -6.51 -2.67 -9.76
N PRO A 148 -7.45 -2.34 -10.66
CA PRO A 148 -8.90 -2.52 -10.54
C PRO A 148 -9.34 -3.96 -10.88
N TRP A 149 -10.53 -4.36 -10.40
CA TRP A 149 -11.18 -5.61 -10.82
C TRP A 149 -11.41 -5.64 -12.33
N ARG A 150 -11.95 -4.56 -12.89
CA ARG A 150 -12.22 -4.42 -14.32
C ARG A 150 -11.55 -3.17 -14.84
N GLN A 151 -10.91 -3.28 -15.99
CA GLN A 151 -10.28 -2.16 -16.66
C GLN A 151 -11.32 -1.06 -17.00
N PRO A 152 -11.10 0.21 -16.58
CA PRO A 152 -12.03 1.30 -16.84
C PRO A 152 -12.11 1.65 -18.33
N ARG A 153 -13.32 1.89 -18.86
CA ARG A 153 -13.53 2.24 -20.28
C ARG A 153 -13.21 3.69 -20.63
N ILE A 154 -13.27 4.58 -19.64
CA ILE A 154 -13.18 6.03 -19.82
C ILE A 154 -12.28 6.58 -18.70
N GLY A 155 -11.60 7.69 -18.98
CA GLY A 155 -10.79 8.42 -18.01
C GLY A 155 -9.28 8.21 -18.18
N PRO A 156 -8.48 8.80 -17.26
CA PRO A 156 -7.02 8.74 -17.31
C PRO A 156 -6.47 7.32 -17.07
N GLU A 157 -7.20 6.50 -16.32
CA GLU A 157 -6.81 5.12 -15.99
C GLU A 157 -7.32 4.07 -16.99
N LYS A 158 -7.88 4.47 -18.14
CA LYS A 158 -8.46 3.51 -19.09
C LYS A 158 -7.48 2.48 -19.65
N PHE A 159 -6.19 2.80 -19.58
CA PHE A 159 -5.10 1.91 -19.98
C PHE A 159 -4.47 1.16 -18.79
N ALA A 160 -4.85 1.47 -17.55
CA ALA A 160 -4.43 0.69 -16.40
C ALA A 160 -5.05 -0.71 -16.52
N GLY A 161 -4.21 -1.74 -16.59
CA GLY A 161 -4.66 -3.11 -16.65
C GLY A 161 -5.47 -3.47 -15.42
N GLY A 162 -6.60 -4.14 -15.64
CA GLY A 162 -7.41 -4.74 -14.58
C GLY A 162 -7.34 -6.26 -14.65
N ILE A 163 -7.86 -6.93 -13.62
CA ILE A 163 -8.01 -8.39 -13.59
C ILE A 163 -8.84 -8.85 -14.80
N LEU A 164 -9.91 -8.10 -15.09
CA LEU A 164 -10.73 -8.24 -16.28
C LEU A 164 -10.41 -7.10 -17.27
N PRO A 165 -9.67 -7.38 -18.36
CA PRO A 165 -9.33 -6.38 -19.36
C PRO A 165 -10.57 -5.97 -20.20
N HIS A 166 -10.39 -4.96 -21.05
CA HIS A 166 -11.43 -4.50 -22.01
C HIS A 166 -12.06 -5.61 -22.83
N HIS A 167 -11.21 -6.52 -23.30
CA HIS A 167 -11.61 -7.68 -24.08
C HIS A 167 -11.86 -8.83 -23.11
N VAL A 168 -13.13 -9.00 -22.70
CA VAL A 168 -13.60 -9.91 -21.64
C VAL A 168 -13.41 -11.38 -22.04
N ARG A 169 -12.17 -11.86 -22.07
CA ARG A 169 -11.81 -13.24 -22.40
C ARG A 169 -11.09 -13.89 -21.22
N ARG A 170 -11.55 -15.08 -20.83
CA ARG A 170 -10.97 -15.89 -19.75
C ARG A 170 -9.57 -16.43 -20.09
N GLU A 171 -9.22 -16.46 -21.38
CA GLU A 171 -7.90 -16.86 -21.87
C GLU A 171 -6.80 -15.83 -21.54
N ASN A 172 -7.17 -14.64 -21.07
CA ASN A 172 -6.21 -13.61 -20.72
C ASN A 172 -5.20 -14.12 -19.68
N ARG A 173 -3.92 -13.90 -19.95
CA ARG A 173 -2.81 -14.36 -19.10
C ARG A 173 -2.92 -13.81 -17.68
N LEU A 174 -3.19 -12.52 -17.50
CA LEU A 174 -3.28 -11.88 -16.18
C LEU A 174 -4.42 -12.48 -15.35
N TYR A 175 -5.58 -12.71 -15.99
CA TYR A 175 -6.70 -13.38 -15.34
C TYR A 175 -6.31 -14.79 -14.86
N ARG A 176 -5.64 -15.59 -15.72
CA ARG A 176 -5.20 -16.95 -15.37
C ARG A 176 -4.17 -16.95 -14.23
N GLU A 177 -3.19 -16.04 -14.26
CA GLU A 177 -2.19 -15.93 -13.19
C GLU A 177 -2.83 -15.57 -11.84
N LEU A 178 -3.77 -14.63 -11.83
CA LEU A 178 -4.47 -14.22 -10.61
C LEU A 178 -5.47 -15.28 -10.12
N ALA A 179 -6.13 -16.00 -11.03
CA ALA A 179 -6.98 -17.13 -10.69
C ALA A 179 -6.15 -18.25 -10.04
N GLN A 180 -4.98 -18.57 -10.61
CA GLN A 180 -4.04 -19.52 -10.02
C GLN A 180 -3.59 -19.06 -8.63
N LEU A 181 -3.19 -17.79 -8.47
CA LEU A 181 -2.81 -17.23 -7.17
C LEU A 181 -3.93 -17.37 -6.13
N GLY A 182 -5.18 -17.14 -6.53
CA GLY A 182 -6.34 -17.34 -5.67
C GLY A 182 -6.51 -18.78 -5.19
N GLU A 183 -6.30 -19.77 -6.05
CA GLU A 183 -6.31 -21.19 -5.66
C GLU A 183 -5.13 -21.54 -4.74
N GLU A 184 -3.94 -21.02 -5.02
CA GLU A 184 -2.77 -21.21 -4.15
C GLU A 184 -3.01 -20.64 -2.74
N PHE A 185 -3.62 -19.46 -2.65
CA PHE A 185 -3.96 -18.83 -1.37
C PHE A 185 -5.01 -19.61 -0.58
N LYS A 186 -6.00 -20.22 -1.24
CA LYS A 186 -6.94 -21.13 -0.57
C LYS A 186 -6.19 -22.30 0.07
N LEU A 187 -5.25 -22.91 -0.64
CA LEU A 187 -4.49 -24.07 -0.18
C LEU A 187 -3.58 -23.74 1.03
N ILE A 188 -2.90 -22.59 1.01
CA ILE A 188 -1.94 -22.24 2.08
C ILE A 188 -2.56 -21.47 3.23
N SER A 189 -3.76 -20.89 3.07
CA SER A 189 -4.39 -19.97 4.04
C SER A 189 -4.38 -20.52 5.47
N ALA A 190 -4.76 -21.78 5.66
CA ALA A 190 -4.80 -22.43 6.97
C ALA A 190 -3.42 -22.53 7.64
N ALA A 191 -2.34 -22.66 6.86
CA ALA A 191 -0.98 -22.76 7.38
C ALA A 191 -0.40 -21.40 7.79
N ILE A 192 -0.91 -20.29 7.25
CA ILE A 192 -0.34 -18.95 7.43
C ILE A 192 -1.20 -17.99 8.28
N LYS A 193 -2.49 -18.30 8.51
CA LYS A 193 -3.53 -17.40 9.05
C LYS A 193 -3.18 -16.65 10.35
N ASP A 194 -2.34 -17.23 11.21
CA ASP A 194 -1.93 -16.62 12.48
C ASP A 194 -0.41 -16.52 12.62
N THR A 195 0.31 -16.66 11.50
CA THR A 195 1.77 -16.55 11.51
C THR A 195 2.20 -15.09 11.62
N VAL A 196 3.26 -14.86 12.41
CA VAL A 196 3.83 -13.53 12.59
C VAL A 196 5.27 -13.55 12.08
N VAL A 197 5.62 -12.55 11.27
CA VAL A 197 7.01 -12.35 10.84
C VAL A 197 7.85 -12.01 12.06
N ARG A 198 8.80 -12.90 12.39
CA ARG A 198 9.69 -12.72 13.54
C ARG A 198 10.44 -11.39 13.46
N ARG A 199 10.65 -10.76 14.62
CA ARG A 199 11.43 -9.52 14.71
C ARG A 199 12.87 -9.79 14.26
N PRO A 200 13.43 -8.95 13.38
CA PRO A 200 14.82 -9.10 12.95
C PRO A 200 15.76 -8.77 14.12
N ARG A 201 17.00 -9.31 14.07
CA ARG A 201 18.04 -8.94 15.04
C ARG A 201 18.62 -7.54 14.77
N CYS A 202 18.45 -7.02 13.55
CA CYS A 202 18.89 -5.70 13.12
C CYS A 202 17.67 -4.81 12.82
N HIS A 203 17.69 -3.56 13.30
CA HIS A 203 16.63 -2.59 13.09
C HIS A 203 17.20 -1.38 12.34
N SER A 204 16.61 -1.04 11.20
CA SER A 204 16.87 0.23 10.51
C SER A 204 15.82 1.24 10.95
N LEU A 205 16.26 2.36 11.52
CA LEU A 205 15.35 3.44 11.94
C LEU A 205 15.03 4.34 10.76
N HIS A 206 13.74 4.54 10.51
CA HIS A 206 13.27 5.59 9.61
C HIS A 206 12.67 6.71 10.46
N VAL A 207 13.30 7.88 10.42
CA VAL A 207 12.89 9.03 11.23
C VAL A 207 11.70 9.71 10.57
N ARG A 208 10.72 10.12 11.37
CA ARG A 208 9.49 10.84 10.97
C ARG A 208 9.76 11.95 9.95
N GLN A 209 10.89 12.65 10.08
CA GLN A 209 11.24 13.81 9.26
C GLN A 209 12.74 13.79 8.91
N SER A 210 13.16 12.87 8.05
CA SER A 210 14.43 13.03 7.33
C SER A 210 14.15 13.66 5.97
N MET A 211 14.19 14.99 5.87
CA MET A 211 14.33 15.64 4.57
C MET A 211 15.78 15.52 4.15
N GLY A 212 16.05 14.68 3.15
CA GLY A 212 17.26 14.80 2.36
C GLY A 212 17.11 16.05 1.52
N TYR A 213 17.89 17.08 1.84
CA TYR A 213 18.20 18.16 0.91
C TYR A 213 19.36 17.73 0.02
#